data_AF-A7RTU7-F1
#
_entry.id   AF-A7RTU7-F1
#
_cell.length_a   1.000
_cell.length_b   1.000
_cell.length_c   1.000
_cell.angle_alpha   90.00
_cell.angle_beta   90.00
_cell.angle_gamma   90.00
#
_symmetry.space_group_name_H-M   'P 1'
#
loop_
_entity.id
_entity.type
_entity.pdbx_description
1 polymer ?
#
loop_
_entity_poly.entity_id
_entity_poly.type
_entity_poly.pdbx_seq_one_letter_code
_entity_poly.pdbx_strand_id
1 'polypeptide(L)'
;MIFPPEKEVSKHNNRKSRIWVTYKGGVYDITDFIDGHPGGTSKIILAAGAALEPYWAMYAVHKKEEVLEILEEYRIGDLAHEDQVIEFKEDDPFKEDPERHPALKKNSEKPFNAEPPLQLLGDSYITPNELFFVRNHLPVPVIDPKLYRIEVTGEGVRTIKLSLEELKTKFKKHNIVSTIQCAGNRRSDMNRVKKVKGLDWSEGAISTAEWGGALLKDVLKYAGLSEDDVERLEINHVQFEGLDTDITGATYGASIPIQKAISSRGDVILAYEMNGKDIPRDHGYPVRAVAPGIVGARNVKWVSKVISSKEESPSHWQQNDYKGFAPCTDWDTVDFKSSPAIQDLPVTSAICQPLPGTLISRDEEEITLSGYAWSGGGRRVVRVDVSLDGGKNWSIATLDGKDQPPGRAWAWSLWSTTLPIPPDANKLDVVCKAVDESFNVQPDSVAPIWNLRGVLSNAWHRVSVSVVEDVD
;
A
#
# COMPACT_ATOMS: atom_id res chain seq x y z
N MET A 1 34.89 20.18 -12.93
CA MET A 1 35.04 20.42 -14.39
C MET A 1 33.84 21.27 -14.82
N ILE A 2 34.01 22.28 -15.68
CA ILE A 2 32.86 23.07 -16.16
C ILE A 2 32.41 22.46 -17.49
N PHE A 3 31.16 22.01 -17.56
CA PHE A 3 30.57 21.42 -18.75
C PHE A 3 29.85 22.48 -19.60
N PRO A 4 29.91 22.38 -20.94
CA PRO A 4 29.11 23.19 -21.87
C PRO A 4 27.58 22.93 -21.69
N PRO A 5 26.70 23.68 -22.38
CA PRO A 5 25.25 23.74 -22.08
C PRO A 5 24.56 22.39 -22.04
N GLU A 6 23.34 22.30 -21.46
CA GLU A 6 22.54 21.06 -21.29
C GLU A 6 22.54 20.12 -22.52
N LYS A 7 22.68 20.66 -23.73
CA LYS A 7 22.87 19.91 -24.98
C LYS A 7 24.04 18.93 -24.95
N GLU A 8 25.12 19.21 -24.23
CA GLU A 8 26.23 18.28 -24.03
C GLU A 8 25.82 17.14 -23.11
N VAL A 9 25.24 17.44 -21.95
CA VAL A 9 24.72 16.41 -21.02
C VAL A 9 23.70 15.50 -21.71
N SER A 10 22.84 16.04 -22.57
CA SER A 10 21.84 15.27 -23.32
C SER A 10 22.43 14.19 -24.26
N LYS A 11 23.71 14.28 -24.63
CA LYS A 11 24.40 13.26 -25.42
C LYS A 11 24.77 12.03 -24.58
N HIS A 12 24.79 12.16 -23.26
CA HIS A 12 25.11 11.14 -22.29
C HIS A 12 23.83 10.51 -21.73
N ASN A 13 23.05 9.86 -22.61
CA ASN A 13 21.72 9.35 -22.30
C ASN A 13 21.60 7.80 -22.31
N ASN A 14 22.72 7.08 -22.47
CA ASN A 14 22.75 5.62 -22.46
C ASN A 14 24.11 5.08 -21.97
N ARG A 15 24.20 3.79 -21.64
CA ARG A 15 25.43 3.23 -21.04
C ARG A 15 26.69 3.35 -21.90
N LYS A 16 26.54 3.33 -23.24
CA LYS A 16 27.70 3.44 -24.15
C LYS A 16 28.29 4.84 -24.09
N SER A 17 27.45 5.87 -24.00
CA SER A 17 27.86 7.25 -23.81
C SER A 17 28.14 7.63 -22.37
N ARG A 18 27.97 6.72 -21.39
CA ARG A 18 27.68 7.08 -19.98
C ARG A 18 26.33 7.82 -19.85
N ILE A 19 25.76 7.77 -18.66
CA ILE A 19 24.46 8.34 -18.32
C ILE A 19 24.67 9.49 -17.35
N TRP A 20 24.55 10.70 -17.85
CA TRP A 20 24.71 11.91 -17.06
C TRP A 20 23.37 12.55 -16.77
N VAL A 21 23.26 13.20 -15.62
CA VAL A 21 22.08 13.95 -15.19
C VAL A 21 22.51 15.29 -14.58
N THR A 22 21.60 16.26 -14.53
CA THR A 22 21.85 17.54 -13.88
C THR A 22 20.95 17.74 -12.66
N TYR A 23 21.45 18.45 -11.65
CA TYR A 23 20.65 18.89 -10.51
C TYR A 23 21.28 20.13 -9.88
N LYS A 24 20.51 21.21 -9.73
CA LYS A 24 20.95 22.51 -9.16
C LYS A 24 22.28 23.01 -9.73
N GLY A 25 22.47 22.83 -11.03
CA GLY A 25 23.69 23.22 -11.74
C GLY A 25 24.86 22.23 -11.65
N GLY A 26 24.79 21.18 -10.83
CA GLY A 26 25.75 20.08 -10.83
C GLY A 26 25.50 19.09 -11.97
N VAL A 27 26.56 18.45 -12.47
CA VAL A 27 26.53 17.37 -13.46
C VAL A 27 27.05 16.09 -12.82
N TYR A 28 26.27 15.01 -12.94
CA TYR A 28 26.49 13.75 -12.24
C TYR A 28 26.54 12.58 -13.22
N ASP A 29 27.55 11.71 -13.12
CA ASP A 29 27.61 10.46 -13.88
C ASP A 29 27.04 9.31 -13.05
N ILE A 30 25.77 8.98 -13.30
CA ILE A 30 25.04 7.96 -12.54
C ILE A 30 25.14 6.58 -13.20
N THR A 31 26.02 6.38 -14.19
CA THR A 31 26.05 5.14 -15.00
C THR A 31 26.14 3.88 -14.14
N ASP A 32 26.95 3.93 -13.10
CA ASP A 32 27.22 2.78 -12.22
C ASP A 32 26.21 2.70 -11.05
N PHE A 33 25.42 3.75 -10.81
CA PHE A 33 24.36 3.77 -9.79
C PHE A 33 23.04 3.16 -10.27
N ILE A 34 22.79 3.16 -11.59
CA ILE A 34 21.49 2.80 -12.17
C ILE A 34 20.97 1.44 -11.69
N ASP A 35 21.85 0.44 -11.60
CA ASP A 35 21.47 -0.92 -11.18
C ASP A 35 21.14 -0.99 -9.68
N GLY A 36 21.68 -0.07 -8.87
CA GLY A 36 21.41 0.02 -7.43
C GLY A 36 20.17 0.87 -7.07
N HIS A 37 19.56 1.54 -8.04
CA HIS A 37 18.49 2.51 -7.79
C HIS A 37 17.23 1.85 -7.18
N PRO A 38 16.75 2.31 -6.00
CA PRO A 38 15.57 1.76 -5.30
C PRO A 38 14.27 1.63 -6.11
N GLY A 39 14.06 2.51 -7.08
CA GLY A 39 12.89 2.51 -7.97
C GLY A 39 13.05 1.62 -9.21
N GLY A 40 14.15 0.87 -9.30
CA GLY A 40 14.54 0.10 -10.47
C GLY A 40 15.19 0.96 -11.56
N THR A 41 15.88 0.27 -12.49
CA THR A 41 16.58 0.86 -13.64
C THR A 41 15.64 1.59 -14.59
N SER A 42 14.43 1.05 -14.77
CA SER A 42 13.41 1.60 -15.67
C SER A 42 12.99 3.04 -15.37
N LYS A 43 13.04 3.48 -14.10
CA LYS A 43 12.65 4.85 -13.71
C LYS A 43 13.79 5.84 -13.77
N ILE A 44 14.97 5.46 -13.29
CA ILE A 44 16.13 6.36 -13.24
C ILE A 44 16.68 6.68 -14.65
N ILE A 45 16.57 5.73 -15.59
CA ILE A 45 16.98 5.93 -16.99
C ILE A 45 16.12 7.00 -17.69
N LEU A 46 14.91 7.29 -17.20
CA LEU A 46 14.05 8.32 -17.80
C LEU A 46 14.69 9.70 -17.69
N ALA A 47 15.50 9.94 -16.66
CA ALA A 47 16.25 11.18 -16.49
C ALA A 47 17.58 11.21 -17.26
N ALA A 48 17.94 10.16 -18.01
CA ALA A 48 19.22 10.07 -18.68
C ALA A 48 19.42 11.22 -19.69
N GLY A 49 20.48 12.02 -19.48
CA GLY A 49 20.77 13.21 -20.27
C GLY A 49 19.90 14.43 -19.94
N ALA A 50 19.20 14.44 -18.81
CA ALA A 50 18.24 15.48 -18.43
C ALA A 50 18.39 15.93 -16.95
N ALA A 51 17.66 17.00 -16.61
CA ALA A 51 17.56 17.53 -15.25
C ALA A 51 16.74 16.61 -14.32
N LEU A 52 17.19 16.44 -13.07
CA LEU A 52 16.53 15.63 -12.05
C LEU A 52 15.35 16.36 -11.39
N GLU A 53 15.31 17.69 -11.44
CA GLU A 53 14.33 18.55 -10.76
C GLU A 53 12.87 18.12 -11.03
N PRO A 54 12.43 17.86 -12.29
CA PRO A 54 11.07 17.41 -12.56
C PRO A 54 10.75 16.05 -11.93
N TYR A 55 11.73 15.14 -11.90
CA TYR A 55 11.59 13.81 -11.31
C TYR A 55 11.51 13.90 -9.78
N TRP A 56 12.31 14.77 -9.17
CA TRP A 56 12.39 14.93 -7.72
C TRP A 56 11.24 15.76 -7.15
N ALA A 57 10.61 16.62 -7.95
CA ALA A 57 9.34 17.25 -7.61
C ALA A 57 8.22 16.22 -7.41
N MET A 58 8.18 15.17 -8.24
CA MET A 58 7.23 14.05 -8.12
C MET A 58 7.57 13.08 -6.99
N TYR A 59 8.85 12.81 -6.78
CA TYR A 59 9.33 11.83 -5.82
C TYR A 59 10.16 12.51 -4.74
N ALA A 60 9.51 13.18 -3.80
CA ALA A 60 10.18 14.02 -2.81
C ALA A 60 11.13 13.25 -1.87
N VAL A 61 11.07 11.91 -1.85
CA VAL A 61 12.05 11.05 -1.17
C VAL A 61 13.49 11.34 -1.61
N HIS A 62 13.70 11.80 -2.86
CA HIS A 62 15.02 12.15 -3.36
C HIS A 62 15.53 13.50 -2.84
N LYS A 63 14.67 14.31 -2.20
CA LYS A 63 15.05 15.56 -1.55
C LYS A 63 15.58 15.36 -0.12
N LYS A 64 15.65 14.10 0.38
CA LYS A 64 16.25 13.77 1.68
C LYS A 64 17.77 13.93 1.63
N GLU A 65 18.36 14.40 2.73
CA GLU A 65 19.80 14.66 2.86
C GLU A 65 20.65 13.44 2.48
N GLU A 66 20.32 12.26 2.99
CA GLU A 66 21.00 10.99 2.65
C GLU A 66 21.02 10.71 1.13
N VAL A 67 19.97 11.08 0.39
CA VAL A 67 19.92 10.86 -1.08
C VAL A 67 20.73 11.93 -1.81
N LEU A 68 20.77 13.15 -1.28
CA LEU A 68 21.63 14.21 -1.80
C LEU A 68 23.11 13.87 -1.62
N GLU A 69 23.47 13.31 -0.47
CA GLU A 69 24.83 12.82 -0.18
C GLU A 69 25.24 11.72 -1.17
N ILE A 70 24.37 10.72 -1.40
CA ILE A 70 24.61 9.67 -2.39
C ILE A 70 24.79 10.27 -3.79
N LEU A 71 23.92 11.21 -4.21
CA LEU A 71 24.03 11.84 -5.52
C LEU A 71 25.38 12.56 -5.67
N GLU A 72 25.84 13.24 -4.62
CA GLU A 72 27.08 14.03 -4.63
C GLU A 72 28.33 13.18 -4.86
N GLU A 73 28.33 11.89 -4.45
CA GLU A 73 29.40 10.94 -4.76
C GLU A 73 29.61 10.74 -6.28
N TYR A 74 28.58 11.00 -7.09
CA TYR A 74 28.59 10.83 -8.55
C TYR A 74 28.87 12.13 -9.31
N ARG A 75 29.16 13.24 -8.63
CA ARG A 75 29.39 14.54 -9.28
C ARG A 75 30.68 14.52 -10.08
N ILE A 76 30.57 14.87 -11.37
CA ILE A 76 31.71 14.99 -12.29
C ILE A 76 32.05 16.45 -12.60
N GLY A 77 31.17 17.38 -12.25
CA GLY A 77 31.40 18.81 -12.40
C GLY A 77 30.13 19.63 -12.35
N ASP A 78 30.16 20.77 -13.03
CA ASP A 78 29.14 21.82 -12.97
C ASP A 78 28.79 22.30 -14.37
N LEU A 79 27.53 22.69 -14.58
CA LEU A 79 27.11 23.43 -15.76
C LEU A 79 27.77 24.81 -15.78
N ALA A 80 27.97 25.36 -16.98
CA ALA A 80 28.40 26.75 -17.13
C ALA A 80 27.41 27.73 -16.46
N HIS A 81 27.91 28.84 -15.92
CA HIS A 81 27.13 29.80 -15.12
C HIS A 81 25.89 30.36 -15.86
N GLU A 82 25.91 30.40 -17.19
CA GLU A 82 24.77 30.83 -18.02
C GLU A 82 23.63 29.80 -18.04
N ASP A 83 23.95 28.51 -17.85
CA ASP A 83 23.01 27.39 -17.80
C ASP A 83 22.62 27.01 -16.34
N GLN A 84 23.30 27.57 -15.33
CA GLN A 84 22.92 27.40 -13.92
C GLN A 84 21.66 28.19 -13.55
N VAL A 85 21.27 29.17 -14.38
CA VAL A 85 20.11 30.06 -14.15
C VAL A 85 18.92 29.59 -14.98
N ILE A 86 18.52 28.33 -14.82
CA ILE A 86 17.18 27.90 -15.20
C ILE A 86 16.36 27.95 -13.92
N GLU A 87 15.63 29.05 -13.71
CA GLU A 87 14.52 29.07 -12.76
C GLU A 87 13.47 28.08 -13.27
N PHE A 88 13.60 26.81 -12.86
CA PHE A 88 12.48 25.89 -12.93
C PHE A 88 11.39 26.48 -12.04
N LYS A 89 10.35 27.05 -12.66
CA LYS A 89 9.07 27.26 -11.97
C LYS A 89 8.62 25.89 -11.50
N GLU A 90 8.90 25.55 -10.24
CA GLU A 90 8.37 24.37 -9.57
C GLU A 90 6.84 24.52 -9.52
N ASP A 91 6.15 24.11 -10.59
CA ASP A 91 4.72 23.87 -10.51
C ASP A 91 4.57 22.56 -9.73
N ASP A 92 4.42 22.71 -8.41
CA ASP A 92 4.30 21.61 -7.48
C ASP A 92 3.17 20.66 -7.92
N PRO A 93 3.49 19.43 -8.36
CA PRO A 93 2.48 18.54 -8.94
C PRO A 93 1.43 18.11 -7.92
N PHE A 94 1.69 18.33 -6.62
CA PHE A 94 0.79 18.02 -5.51
C PHE A 94 -0.02 19.23 -5.03
N LYS A 95 0.05 20.40 -5.69
CA LYS A 95 -0.64 21.62 -5.22
C LYS A 95 -2.16 21.48 -5.09
N GLU A 96 -2.76 20.61 -5.91
CA GLU A 96 -4.20 20.33 -5.93
C GLU A 96 -4.59 19.11 -5.10
N ASP A 97 -3.65 18.53 -4.35
CA ASP A 97 -3.97 17.43 -3.45
C ASP A 97 -4.97 17.90 -2.37
N PRO A 98 -5.93 17.03 -1.96
CA PRO A 98 -6.93 17.40 -0.96
C PRO A 98 -6.30 17.71 0.41
N GLU A 99 -7.01 18.47 1.25
CA GLU A 99 -6.66 18.59 2.66
C GLU A 99 -6.99 17.30 3.41
N ARG A 100 -6.20 16.98 4.44
CA ARG A 100 -6.35 15.77 5.25
C ARG A 100 -6.46 16.08 6.72
N HIS A 101 -7.05 15.15 7.47
CA HIS A 101 -7.23 15.30 8.90
C HIS A 101 -5.87 15.37 9.62
N PRO A 102 -5.66 16.35 10.52
CA PRO A 102 -4.34 16.59 11.15
C PRO A 102 -3.93 15.48 12.14
N ALA A 103 -4.86 14.66 12.63
CA ALA A 103 -4.54 13.55 13.52
C ALA A 103 -3.81 12.39 12.82
N LEU A 104 -3.81 12.34 11.47
CA LEU A 104 -3.11 11.28 10.75
C LEU A 104 -1.59 11.36 10.99
N LYS A 105 -0.98 10.20 11.26
CA LYS A 105 0.47 10.05 11.37
C LYS A 105 1.07 9.98 9.96
N LYS A 106 1.69 11.08 9.54
CA LYS A 106 2.25 11.23 8.19
C LYS A 106 3.60 10.52 8.08
N ASN A 107 3.70 9.60 7.12
CA ASN A 107 4.95 8.95 6.73
C ASN A 107 5.59 9.64 5.51
N SER A 108 4.79 10.32 4.69
CA SER A 108 5.25 11.12 3.55
C SER A 108 4.23 12.20 3.24
N GLU A 109 4.70 13.41 2.93
CA GLU A 109 3.83 14.52 2.48
C GLU A 109 3.56 14.45 0.97
N LYS A 110 4.60 14.14 0.18
CA LYS A 110 4.55 14.18 -1.29
C LYS A 110 5.32 12.98 -1.89
N PRO A 111 4.62 11.96 -2.41
CA PRO A 111 3.16 11.79 -2.37
C PRO A 111 2.64 11.57 -0.95
N PHE A 112 1.38 11.94 -0.68
CA PHE A 112 0.79 11.85 0.65
C PHE A 112 0.60 10.40 1.08
N ASN A 113 1.17 10.02 2.23
CA ASN A 113 1.01 8.71 2.83
C ASN A 113 0.92 8.87 4.36
N ALA A 114 -0.17 8.40 4.96
CA ALA A 114 -0.41 8.54 6.38
C ALA A 114 -1.33 7.43 6.92
N GLU A 115 -1.19 7.13 8.21
CA GLU A 115 -1.98 6.14 8.93
C GLU A 115 -2.71 6.79 10.12
N PRO A 116 -3.86 6.27 10.56
CA PRO A 116 -4.49 6.75 11.79
C PRO A 116 -3.60 6.46 13.01
N PRO A 117 -3.71 7.29 14.07
CA PRO A 117 -3.20 6.92 15.38
C PRO A 117 -3.77 5.57 15.82
N LEU A 118 -2.90 4.74 16.37
CA LEU A 118 -3.23 3.37 16.71
C LEU A 118 -4.35 3.28 17.77
N GLN A 119 -4.44 4.25 18.68
CA GLN A 119 -5.53 4.32 19.65
C GLN A 119 -6.90 4.45 18.97
N LEU A 120 -6.98 5.20 17.87
CA LEU A 120 -8.23 5.44 17.13
C LEU A 120 -8.55 4.33 16.14
N LEU A 121 -7.56 3.53 15.74
CA LEU A 121 -7.73 2.48 14.74
C LEU A 121 -8.66 1.36 15.23
N GLY A 122 -8.54 1.00 16.51
CA GLY A 122 -9.34 -0.07 17.15
C GLY A 122 -10.69 0.38 17.70
N ASP A 123 -10.99 1.68 17.72
CA ASP A 123 -12.18 2.25 18.39
C ASP A 123 -13.50 2.03 17.63
N SER A 124 -13.42 1.72 16.33
CA SER A 124 -14.61 1.51 15.50
C SER A 124 -14.39 0.41 14.48
N TYR A 125 -15.39 -0.45 14.33
CA TYR A 125 -15.40 -1.50 13.32
C TYR A 125 -15.28 -0.94 11.90
N ILE A 126 -15.89 0.22 11.64
CA ILE A 126 -15.78 0.98 10.40
C ILE A 126 -14.92 2.21 10.67
N THR A 127 -13.76 2.29 10.01
CA THR A 127 -12.86 3.43 10.12
C THR A 127 -13.50 4.65 9.44
N PRO A 128 -13.61 5.81 10.12
CA PRO A 128 -14.07 7.06 9.51
C PRO A 128 -13.24 7.41 8.27
N ASN A 129 -13.87 8.00 7.25
CA ASN A 129 -13.23 8.31 5.96
C ASN A 129 -11.98 9.19 6.12
N GLU A 130 -12.04 10.12 7.07
CA GLU A 130 -11.01 11.10 7.40
C GLU A 130 -9.81 10.49 8.14
N LEU A 131 -9.98 9.29 8.72
CA LEU A 131 -8.95 8.53 9.44
C LEU A 131 -8.50 7.28 8.69
N PHE A 132 -9.20 6.88 7.63
CA PHE A 132 -8.81 5.73 6.80
C PHE A 132 -7.42 5.98 6.21
N PHE A 133 -6.50 5.03 6.38
CA PHE A 133 -5.10 5.22 5.98
C PHE A 133 -4.99 5.60 4.49
N VAL A 134 -4.10 6.54 4.17
CA VAL A 134 -3.89 7.03 2.80
C VAL A 134 -2.55 6.52 2.30
N ARG A 135 -2.57 5.85 1.14
CA ARG A 135 -1.35 5.49 0.40
C ARG A 135 -1.45 6.01 -1.03
N ASN A 136 -0.71 7.07 -1.35
CA ASN A 136 -0.58 7.61 -2.70
C ASN A 136 0.83 7.38 -3.23
N HIS A 137 0.96 6.89 -4.47
CA HIS A 137 2.25 6.81 -5.16
C HIS A 137 2.57 8.08 -5.94
N LEU A 138 1.53 8.83 -6.30
CA LEU A 138 1.52 9.92 -7.26
C LEU A 138 0.53 11.00 -6.77
N PRO A 139 0.51 12.19 -7.39
CA PRO A 139 -0.47 13.24 -7.07
C PRO A 139 -1.92 12.76 -7.23
N VAL A 140 -2.82 13.32 -6.44
CA VAL A 140 -4.24 12.99 -6.48
C VAL A 140 -4.90 13.67 -7.68
N PRO A 141 -5.47 12.91 -8.64
CA PRO A 141 -6.11 13.50 -9.81
C PRO A 141 -7.25 14.47 -9.43
N VAL A 142 -7.40 15.52 -10.25
CA VAL A 142 -8.57 16.41 -10.24
C VAL A 142 -9.51 15.95 -11.35
N ILE A 143 -10.68 15.42 -10.99
CA ILE A 143 -11.57 14.74 -11.94
C ILE A 143 -12.93 15.43 -11.96
N ASP A 144 -13.35 15.88 -13.15
CA ASP A 144 -14.75 16.27 -13.39
C ASP A 144 -15.60 14.99 -13.57
N PRO A 145 -16.55 14.70 -12.66
CA PRO A 145 -17.38 13.50 -12.74
C PRO A 145 -18.25 13.44 -14.01
N LYS A 146 -18.57 14.58 -14.65
CA LYS A 146 -19.37 14.61 -15.88
C LYS A 146 -18.58 14.12 -17.10
N LEU A 147 -17.28 14.42 -17.12
CA LEU A 147 -16.37 14.03 -18.20
C LEU A 147 -15.72 12.66 -17.96
N TYR A 148 -15.70 12.21 -16.71
CA TYR A 148 -15.12 10.93 -16.31
C TYR A 148 -15.73 9.74 -17.06
N ARG A 149 -14.87 8.84 -17.57
CA ARG A 149 -15.25 7.60 -18.23
C ARG A 149 -14.34 6.47 -17.78
N ILE A 150 -14.91 5.29 -17.55
CA ILE A 150 -14.17 4.03 -17.41
C ILE A 150 -14.22 3.30 -18.74
N GLU A 151 -13.06 2.95 -19.28
CA GLU A 151 -12.97 2.06 -20.44
C GLU A 151 -12.89 0.60 -19.98
N VAL A 152 -13.77 -0.25 -20.49
CA VAL A 152 -13.68 -1.70 -20.31
C VAL A 152 -13.31 -2.31 -21.65
N THR A 153 -12.21 -3.05 -21.71
CA THR A 153 -11.62 -3.54 -22.96
C THR A 153 -10.80 -4.82 -22.75
N GLY A 154 -10.18 -5.34 -23.80
CA GLY A 154 -9.33 -6.53 -23.76
C GLY A 154 -10.01 -7.80 -24.26
N GLU A 155 -9.49 -8.94 -23.84
CA GLU A 155 -9.87 -10.26 -24.35
C GLU A 155 -11.31 -10.63 -23.97
N GLY A 156 -12.08 -11.15 -24.94
CA GLY A 156 -13.45 -11.65 -24.71
C GLY A 156 -14.49 -10.57 -24.40
N VAL A 157 -14.13 -9.29 -24.43
CA VAL A 157 -15.06 -8.17 -24.20
C VAL A 157 -15.11 -7.23 -25.40
N ARG A 158 -16.27 -6.59 -25.60
CA ARG A 158 -16.39 -5.43 -26.48
C ARG A 158 -15.88 -4.19 -25.75
N THR A 159 -15.12 -3.35 -26.44
CA THR A 159 -14.69 -2.07 -25.85
C THR A 159 -15.90 -1.19 -25.58
N ILE A 160 -16.12 -0.84 -24.31
CA ILE A 160 -17.18 0.10 -23.87
C ILE A 160 -16.58 1.20 -23.02
N LYS A 161 -17.24 2.37 -23.01
CA LYS A 161 -16.92 3.48 -22.12
C LYS A 161 -18.15 3.79 -21.27
N LEU A 162 -18.01 3.69 -19.97
CA LEU A 162 -19.08 3.95 -19.01
C LEU A 162 -18.84 5.28 -18.31
N SER A 163 -19.84 6.17 -18.35
CA SER A 163 -19.87 7.33 -17.45
C SER A 163 -20.14 6.93 -16.01
N LEU A 164 -19.87 7.84 -15.06
CA LEU A 164 -20.20 7.62 -13.65
C LEU A 164 -21.71 7.36 -13.46
N GLU A 165 -22.55 8.11 -14.17
CA GLU A 165 -24.01 7.96 -14.13
C GLU A 165 -24.45 6.59 -14.65
N GLU A 166 -23.90 6.14 -15.79
CA GLU A 166 -24.19 4.81 -16.31
C GLU A 166 -23.74 3.70 -15.36
N LEU A 167 -22.58 3.85 -14.70
CA LEU A 167 -22.12 2.89 -13.71
C LEU A 167 -23.07 2.80 -12.50
N LYS A 168 -23.61 3.94 -12.06
CA LYS A 168 -24.58 4.01 -10.95
C LYS A 168 -25.98 3.50 -11.33
N THR A 169 -26.38 3.61 -12.58
CA THR A 169 -27.78 3.35 -13.02
C THR A 169 -27.99 2.04 -13.78
N LYS A 170 -26.99 1.57 -14.54
CA LYS A 170 -27.11 0.32 -15.33
C LYS A 170 -26.87 -0.94 -14.51
N PHE A 171 -26.19 -0.83 -13.38
CA PHE A 171 -25.79 -1.95 -12.55
C PHE A 171 -26.44 -1.84 -11.17
N LYS A 172 -26.81 -2.98 -10.60
CA LYS A 172 -27.29 -3.02 -9.22
C LYS A 172 -26.16 -2.58 -8.28
N LYS A 173 -26.46 -1.70 -7.32
CA LYS A 173 -25.52 -1.34 -6.25
C LYS A 173 -25.39 -2.49 -5.25
N HIS A 174 -24.16 -2.82 -4.90
CA HIS A 174 -23.80 -3.74 -3.84
C HIS A 174 -22.95 -3.01 -2.79
N ASN A 175 -23.23 -3.28 -1.51
CA ASN A 175 -22.44 -2.77 -0.38
C ASN A 175 -21.62 -3.92 0.19
N ILE A 176 -20.29 -3.76 0.23
CA ILE A 176 -19.34 -4.75 0.72
C ILE A 176 -18.50 -4.11 1.81
N VAL A 177 -18.56 -4.64 3.04
CA VAL A 177 -17.63 -4.24 4.09
C VAL A 177 -16.32 -4.98 3.89
N SER A 178 -15.22 -4.27 3.69
CA SER A 178 -13.91 -4.87 3.47
C SER A 178 -12.82 -4.07 4.17
N THR A 179 -11.92 -4.79 4.83
CA THR A 179 -10.64 -4.26 5.27
C THR A 179 -9.69 -4.19 4.09
N ILE A 180 -8.93 -3.10 3.99
CA ILE A 180 -7.82 -2.95 3.05
C ILE A 180 -6.56 -2.82 3.88
N GLN A 181 -5.58 -3.70 3.64
CA GLN A 181 -4.26 -3.64 4.26
C GLN A 181 -3.19 -3.40 3.20
N CYS A 182 -2.29 -2.46 3.47
CA CYS A 182 -1.09 -2.25 2.66
C CYS A 182 -0.10 -3.42 2.83
N ALA A 183 0.57 -3.83 1.76
CA ALA A 183 1.62 -4.87 1.83
C ALA A 183 2.73 -4.52 2.84
N GLY A 184 2.97 -3.22 3.05
CA GLY A 184 3.98 -2.69 3.96
C GLY A 184 3.48 -2.35 5.35
N ASN A 185 2.28 -2.75 5.76
CA ASN A 185 1.84 -2.58 7.14
C ASN A 185 2.87 -3.23 8.09
N ARG A 186 3.18 -2.55 9.20
CA ARG A 186 4.21 -2.96 10.17
C ARG A 186 5.62 -3.10 9.58
N ARG A 187 5.96 -2.29 8.55
CA ARG A 187 7.33 -2.26 7.99
C ARG A 187 8.37 -1.82 9.03
N SER A 188 7.97 -0.96 9.97
CA SER A 188 8.84 -0.49 11.06
C SER A 188 9.42 -1.66 11.88
N ASP A 189 8.68 -2.75 12.05
CA ASP A 189 9.17 -3.97 12.72
C ASP A 189 10.34 -4.62 11.98
N MET A 190 10.32 -4.63 10.64
CA MET A 190 11.41 -5.15 9.82
C MET A 190 12.63 -4.23 9.84
N ASN A 191 12.41 -2.91 9.90
CA ASN A 191 13.47 -1.90 10.04
C ASN A 191 14.29 -2.06 11.33
N ARG A 192 13.73 -2.70 12.38
CA ARG A 192 14.45 -3.02 13.62
C ARG A 192 15.44 -4.19 13.47
N VAL A 193 15.25 -5.05 12.48
CA VAL A 193 16.16 -6.17 12.18
C VAL A 193 17.27 -5.72 11.24
N LYS A 194 16.90 -5.20 10.08
CA LYS A 194 17.80 -4.64 9.05
C LYS A 194 17.00 -3.62 8.25
N LYS A 195 17.59 -2.46 7.97
CA LYS A 195 16.92 -1.38 7.23
C LYS A 195 16.45 -1.87 5.85
N VAL A 196 15.22 -1.48 5.49
CA VAL A 196 14.55 -1.85 4.23
C VAL A 196 14.18 -0.61 3.42
N LYS A 197 13.87 -0.78 2.13
CA LYS A 197 13.38 0.34 1.30
C LYS A 197 11.85 0.36 1.28
N GLY A 198 11.25 1.43 1.80
CA GLY A 198 9.80 1.66 1.80
C GLY A 198 9.37 2.71 2.81
N LEU A 199 8.08 3.03 2.81
CA LEU A 199 7.47 3.93 3.81
C LEU A 199 7.48 3.26 5.20
N ASP A 200 7.86 3.99 6.24
CA ASP A 200 8.04 3.44 7.59
C ASP A 200 6.72 3.31 8.35
N TRP A 201 5.81 2.49 7.81
CA TRP A 201 4.51 2.24 8.42
C TRP A 201 4.65 1.56 9.79
N SER A 202 3.88 2.04 10.76
CA SER A 202 3.58 1.33 12.00
C SER A 202 2.45 0.32 11.76
N GLU A 203 1.58 0.09 12.74
CA GLU A 203 0.51 -0.91 12.70
C GLU A 203 -0.77 -0.41 12.01
N GLY A 204 -0.81 0.84 11.52
CA GLY A 204 -2.00 1.52 11.03
C GLY A 204 -2.14 1.59 9.51
N ALA A 205 -1.31 0.91 8.72
CA ALA A 205 -1.50 0.82 7.26
C ALA A 205 -2.58 -0.22 6.88
N ILE A 206 -3.70 -0.16 7.60
CA ILE A 206 -4.88 -1.02 7.49
C ILE A 206 -6.10 -0.22 7.95
N SER A 207 -7.23 -0.35 7.26
CA SER A 207 -8.50 0.28 7.67
C SER A 207 -9.69 -0.44 7.05
N THR A 208 -10.88 -0.28 7.62
CA THR A 208 -12.10 -0.97 7.20
C THR A 208 -13.18 0.01 6.82
N ALA A 209 -13.84 -0.21 5.68
CA ALA A 209 -14.97 0.60 5.23
C ALA A 209 -16.06 -0.27 4.59
N GLU A 210 -17.28 0.28 4.55
CA GLU A 210 -18.34 -0.20 3.68
C GLU A 210 -18.19 0.46 2.30
N TRP A 211 -18.02 -0.35 1.27
CA TRP A 211 -17.83 0.11 -0.11
C TRP A 211 -19.09 -0.15 -0.92
N GLY A 212 -19.63 0.88 -1.57
CA GLY A 212 -20.82 0.80 -2.41
C GLY A 212 -20.48 0.94 -3.89
N GLY A 213 -20.89 -0.01 -4.72
CA GLY A 213 -20.50 -0.02 -6.13
C GLY A 213 -21.22 -1.04 -7.02
N ALA A 214 -20.83 -1.05 -8.29
CA ALA A 214 -21.23 -2.07 -9.25
C ALA A 214 -20.32 -3.29 -9.14
N LEU A 215 -20.87 -4.51 -9.18
CA LEU A 215 -20.06 -5.73 -9.24
C LEU A 215 -19.25 -5.77 -10.54
N LEU A 216 -17.95 -6.04 -10.44
CA LEU A 216 -17.06 -6.14 -11.59
C LEU A 216 -17.51 -7.27 -12.53
N LYS A 217 -17.98 -8.39 -11.98
CA LYS A 217 -18.59 -9.50 -12.75
C LYS A 217 -19.69 -8.99 -13.68
N ASP A 218 -20.59 -8.14 -13.19
CA ASP A 218 -21.73 -7.65 -13.96
C ASP A 218 -21.29 -6.66 -15.04
N VAL A 219 -20.29 -5.83 -14.76
CA VAL A 219 -19.69 -4.90 -15.73
C VAL A 219 -18.99 -5.67 -16.86
N LEU A 220 -18.20 -6.69 -16.54
CA LEU A 220 -17.54 -7.55 -17.54
C LEU A 220 -18.57 -8.32 -18.38
N LYS A 221 -19.61 -8.86 -17.74
CA LYS A 221 -20.72 -9.54 -18.43
C LYS A 221 -21.47 -8.59 -19.37
N TYR A 222 -21.71 -7.34 -18.95
CA TYR A 222 -22.32 -6.32 -19.81
C TYR A 222 -21.42 -5.93 -21.01
N ALA A 223 -20.10 -6.01 -20.84
CA ALA A 223 -19.12 -5.89 -21.92
C ALA A 223 -19.05 -7.15 -22.81
N GLY A 224 -19.75 -8.24 -22.46
CA GLY A 224 -19.90 -9.43 -23.28
C GLY A 224 -19.11 -10.65 -22.81
N LEU A 225 -18.33 -10.55 -21.72
CA LEU A 225 -17.55 -11.67 -21.22
C LEU A 225 -18.45 -12.75 -20.61
N SER A 226 -18.46 -13.94 -21.19
CA SER A 226 -19.07 -15.13 -20.60
C SER A 226 -18.06 -15.97 -19.82
N GLU A 227 -18.53 -16.87 -18.96
CA GLU A 227 -17.64 -17.82 -18.25
C GLU A 227 -16.96 -18.79 -19.24
N ASP A 228 -17.66 -19.19 -20.31
CA ASP A 228 -17.10 -20.01 -21.40
C ASP A 228 -15.97 -19.28 -22.15
N ASP A 229 -16.09 -17.96 -22.35
CA ASP A 229 -15.03 -17.16 -22.99
C ASP A 229 -13.75 -17.13 -22.15
N VAL A 230 -13.86 -17.13 -20.82
CA VAL A 230 -12.70 -17.10 -19.92
C VAL A 230 -11.83 -18.34 -20.12
N GLU A 231 -12.44 -19.52 -20.17
CA GLU A 231 -11.72 -20.77 -20.41
C GLU A 231 -11.23 -20.86 -21.85
N ARG A 232 -12.10 -20.62 -22.83
CA ARG A 232 -11.80 -20.76 -24.27
C ARG A 232 -10.72 -19.80 -24.76
N LEU A 233 -10.67 -18.58 -24.21
CA LEU A 233 -9.69 -17.57 -24.59
C LEU A 233 -8.49 -17.52 -23.63
N GLU A 234 -8.45 -18.38 -22.61
CA GLU A 234 -7.38 -18.42 -21.60
C GLU A 234 -7.16 -17.06 -20.92
N ILE A 235 -8.26 -16.38 -20.61
CA ILE A 235 -8.22 -15.12 -19.87
C ILE A 235 -7.88 -15.50 -18.43
N ASN A 236 -6.81 -14.95 -17.87
CA ASN A 236 -6.35 -15.29 -16.52
C ASN A 236 -6.43 -14.12 -15.55
N HIS A 237 -6.51 -12.88 -16.05
CA HIS A 237 -6.41 -11.68 -15.26
C HIS A 237 -7.41 -10.60 -15.68
N VAL A 238 -7.77 -9.76 -14.71
CA VAL A 238 -8.33 -8.44 -14.96
C VAL A 238 -7.32 -7.42 -14.47
N GLN A 239 -6.87 -6.56 -15.38
CA GLN A 239 -5.97 -5.45 -15.12
C GLN A 239 -6.77 -4.18 -14.89
N PHE A 240 -6.25 -3.30 -14.06
CA PHE A 240 -6.79 -1.98 -13.78
C PHE A 240 -5.71 -0.94 -14.00
N GLU A 241 -6.09 0.20 -14.57
CA GLU A 241 -5.26 1.41 -14.65
C GLU A 241 -5.97 2.55 -13.90
N GLY A 242 -5.20 3.35 -13.17
CA GLY A 242 -5.65 4.59 -12.55
C GLY A 242 -5.56 5.79 -13.49
N LEU A 243 -5.94 6.96 -13.01
CA LEU A 243 -5.74 8.26 -13.66
C LEU A 243 -4.51 9.00 -13.13
N ASP A 244 -3.93 8.54 -12.04
CA ASP A 244 -2.69 9.08 -11.51
C ASP A 244 -1.51 8.63 -12.38
N THR A 245 -0.78 9.60 -12.90
CA THR A 245 0.35 9.40 -13.81
C THR A 245 1.64 9.92 -13.20
N ASP A 246 2.74 9.25 -13.48
CA ASP A 246 4.05 9.87 -13.30
C ASP A 246 4.37 10.85 -14.44
N ILE A 247 5.48 11.57 -14.33
CA ILE A 247 5.95 12.54 -15.33
C ILE A 247 6.23 11.95 -16.71
N THR A 248 6.32 10.62 -16.84
CA THR A 248 6.48 9.96 -18.13
C THR A 248 5.14 9.56 -18.74
N GLY A 249 4.04 9.84 -18.04
CA GLY A 249 2.68 9.47 -18.43
C GLY A 249 2.30 8.04 -18.05
N ALA A 250 3.18 7.30 -17.34
CA ALA A 250 2.86 5.96 -16.89
C ALA A 250 1.86 6.02 -15.72
N THR A 251 0.75 5.30 -15.84
CA THR A 251 -0.32 5.27 -14.84
C THR A 251 -0.07 4.22 -13.77
N TYR A 252 -0.60 4.43 -12.56
CA TYR A 252 -0.71 3.35 -11.59
C TYR A 252 -1.55 2.20 -12.15
N GLY A 253 -1.06 0.98 -11.99
CA GLY A 253 -1.74 -0.20 -12.49
C GLY A 253 -1.51 -1.43 -11.60
N ALA A 254 -2.45 -2.36 -11.67
CA ALA A 254 -2.37 -3.65 -11.01
C ALA A 254 -3.30 -4.66 -11.69
N SER A 255 -3.21 -5.94 -11.32
CA SER A 255 -4.17 -6.95 -11.77
C SER A 255 -4.54 -7.94 -10.67
N ILE A 256 -5.73 -8.51 -10.80
CA ILE A 256 -6.22 -9.64 -9.99
C ILE A 256 -6.50 -10.84 -10.90
N PRO A 257 -6.48 -12.08 -10.37
CA PRO A 257 -6.92 -13.25 -11.11
C PRO A 257 -8.37 -13.13 -11.59
N ILE A 258 -8.67 -13.58 -12.80
CA ILE A 258 -10.01 -13.52 -13.40
C ILE A 258 -11.03 -14.25 -12.53
N GLN A 259 -10.64 -15.36 -11.89
CA GLN A 259 -11.52 -16.18 -11.06
C GLN A 259 -12.03 -15.38 -9.85
N LYS A 260 -11.22 -14.46 -9.31
CA LYS A 260 -11.67 -13.55 -8.26
C LYS A 260 -12.65 -12.51 -8.82
N ALA A 261 -12.38 -11.96 -10.00
CA ALA A 261 -13.18 -10.92 -10.63
C ALA A 261 -14.59 -11.38 -11.04
N ILE A 262 -14.73 -12.61 -11.56
CA ILE A 262 -16.01 -13.13 -12.09
C ILE A 262 -16.75 -14.04 -11.10
N SER A 263 -16.16 -14.37 -9.95
CA SER A 263 -16.80 -15.24 -8.97
C SER A 263 -18.01 -14.55 -8.31
N SER A 264 -19.11 -15.29 -8.16
CA SER A 264 -20.27 -14.85 -7.38
C SER A 264 -19.98 -14.70 -5.88
N ARG A 265 -18.86 -15.28 -5.41
CA ARG A 265 -18.33 -15.14 -4.05
C ARG A 265 -17.11 -14.21 -4.00
N GLY A 266 -16.73 -13.61 -5.12
CA GLY A 266 -15.55 -12.76 -5.22
C GLY A 266 -15.76 -11.36 -4.63
N ASP A 267 -16.99 -10.84 -4.69
CA ASP A 267 -17.41 -9.51 -4.21
C ASP A 267 -16.53 -8.35 -4.72
N VAL A 268 -15.90 -8.51 -5.89
CA VAL A 268 -15.11 -7.44 -6.50
C VAL A 268 -16.05 -6.38 -7.06
N ILE A 269 -15.85 -5.12 -6.68
CA ILE A 269 -16.69 -4.00 -7.09
C ILE A 269 -15.87 -2.85 -7.68
N LEU A 270 -16.49 -2.13 -8.61
CA LEU A 270 -16.13 -0.76 -8.95
C LEU A 270 -16.92 0.15 -8.02
N ALA A 271 -16.28 0.52 -6.91
CA ALA A 271 -16.89 1.32 -5.84
C ALA A 271 -16.92 2.80 -6.20
N TYR A 272 -18.05 3.44 -5.97
CA TYR A 272 -18.26 4.89 -6.09
C TYR A 272 -18.79 5.52 -4.79
N GLU A 273 -19.09 4.70 -3.78
CA GLU A 273 -19.40 5.11 -2.41
C GLU A 273 -18.44 4.46 -1.39
N MET A 274 -18.13 5.18 -0.32
CA MET A 274 -17.37 4.72 0.85
C MET A 274 -18.04 5.25 2.12
N ASN A 275 -18.44 4.33 2.99
CA ASN A 275 -19.18 4.59 4.24
C ASN A 275 -20.44 5.44 4.01
N GLY A 276 -21.21 5.09 2.97
CA GLY A 276 -22.50 5.73 2.64
C GLY A 276 -22.41 7.11 1.99
N LYS A 277 -21.19 7.61 1.68
CA LYS A 277 -20.95 8.87 0.98
C LYS A 277 -20.20 8.62 -0.31
N ASP A 278 -20.15 9.59 -1.23
CA ASP A 278 -19.23 9.51 -2.37
C ASP A 278 -17.78 9.33 -1.87
N ILE A 279 -16.99 8.56 -2.62
CA ILE A 279 -15.61 8.26 -2.24
C ILE A 279 -14.79 9.55 -2.10
N PRO A 280 -14.03 9.78 -1.02
CA PRO A 280 -13.14 10.93 -0.93
C PRO A 280 -12.02 10.92 -1.98
N ARG A 281 -11.49 12.09 -2.36
CA ARG A 281 -10.46 12.20 -3.40
C ARG A 281 -9.23 11.32 -3.16
N ASP A 282 -8.68 11.31 -1.94
CA ASP A 282 -7.54 10.44 -1.57
C ASP A 282 -7.83 8.94 -1.73
N HIS A 283 -9.10 8.55 -1.67
CA HIS A 283 -9.55 7.15 -1.70
C HIS A 283 -10.07 6.70 -3.06
N GLY A 284 -9.97 7.56 -4.09
CA GLY A 284 -10.21 7.18 -5.48
C GLY A 284 -11.42 7.81 -6.15
N TYR A 285 -11.92 8.96 -5.69
CA TYR A 285 -13.03 9.65 -6.34
C TYR A 285 -12.82 9.82 -7.86
N PRO A 286 -13.79 9.51 -8.73
CA PRO A 286 -15.15 9.08 -8.40
C PRO A 286 -15.31 7.56 -8.28
N VAL A 287 -14.37 6.75 -8.78
CA VAL A 287 -14.46 5.28 -8.74
C VAL A 287 -13.10 4.64 -8.44
N ARG A 288 -13.12 3.65 -7.54
CA ARG A 288 -11.99 2.74 -7.31
C ARG A 288 -12.39 1.28 -7.54
N ALA A 289 -11.42 0.44 -7.85
CA ALA A 289 -11.57 -1.00 -7.70
C ALA A 289 -11.44 -1.38 -6.22
N VAL A 290 -12.33 -2.25 -5.75
CA VAL A 290 -12.22 -2.93 -4.45
C VAL A 290 -12.28 -4.43 -4.70
N ALA A 291 -11.21 -5.14 -4.36
CA ALA A 291 -11.07 -6.58 -4.43
C ALA A 291 -10.90 -7.13 -3.00
N PRO A 292 -12.00 -7.53 -2.33
CA PRO A 292 -11.97 -7.92 -0.93
C PRO A 292 -11.04 -9.11 -0.66
N GLY A 293 -10.31 -9.09 0.47
CA GLY A 293 -9.37 -10.15 0.84
C GLY A 293 -8.01 -10.09 0.14
N ILE A 294 -7.82 -9.17 -0.81
CA ILE A 294 -6.57 -8.96 -1.56
C ILE A 294 -5.84 -7.72 -1.03
N VAL A 295 -4.51 -7.75 -1.07
CA VAL A 295 -3.62 -6.65 -0.70
C VAL A 295 -4.03 -5.31 -1.33
N GLY A 296 -3.90 -4.22 -0.57
CA GLY A 296 -4.36 -2.90 -0.96
C GLY A 296 -3.80 -2.38 -2.29
N ALA A 297 -2.61 -2.86 -2.70
CA ALA A 297 -2.00 -2.49 -3.98
C ALA A 297 -2.89 -2.83 -5.20
N ARG A 298 -3.72 -3.88 -5.13
CA ARG A 298 -4.58 -4.29 -6.25
C ARG A 298 -5.92 -3.54 -6.30
N ASN A 299 -6.22 -2.77 -5.25
CA ASN A 299 -7.44 -1.97 -5.12
C ASN A 299 -7.22 -0.60 -5.77
N VAL A 300 -7.00 -0.59 -7.09
CA VAL A 300 -6.64 0.61 -7.87
C VAL A 300 -7.64 1.75 -7.67
N LYS A 301 -7.12 2.94 -7.38
CA LYS A 301 -7.90 4.17 -7.19
C LYS A 301 -7.99 4.93 -8.50
N TRP A 302 -8.99 5.83 -8.59
CA TRP A 302 -9.18 6.70 -9.76
C TRP A 302 -9.22 5.91 -11.07
N VAL A 303 -9.96 4.80 -11.10
CA VAL A 303 -9.91 3.81 -12.19
C VAL A 303 -10.22 4.48 -13.52
N SER A 304 -9.34 4.33 -14.51
CA SER A 304 -9.53 4.78 -15.89
C SER A 304 -9.88 3.61 -16.81
N LYS A 305 -9.27 2.44 -16.59
CA LYS A 305 -9.48 1.25 -17.43
C LYS A 305 -9.64 -0.03 -16.62
N VAL A 306 -10.44 -0.94 -17.17
CA VAL A 306 -10.58 -2.34 -16.78
C VAL A 306 -10.27 -3.19 -18.00
N ILE A 307 -9.27 -4.06 -17.92
CA ILE A 307 -8.74 -4.79 -19.07
C ILE A 307 -8.77 -6.28 -18.79
N SER A 308 -9.57 -7.03 -19.54
CA SER A 308 -9.53 -8.49 -19.55
C SER A 308 -8.28 -8.98 -20.28
N SER A 309 -7.48 -9.85 -19.68
CA SER A 309 -6.16 -10.21 -20.21
C SER A 309 -5.75 -11.65 -19.87
N LYS A 310 -4.91 -12.23 -20.73
CA LYS A 310 -4.23 -13.50 -20.47
C LYS A 310 -3.09 -13.36 -19.45
N GLU A 311 -2.52 -12.17 -19.35
CA GLU A 311 -1.32 -11.87 -18.57
C GLU A 311 -1.61 -10.92 -17.41
N GLU A 312 -0.74 -10.93 -16.41
CA GLU A 312 -0.74 -9.91 -15.37
C GLU A 312 -0.56 -8.51 -15.95
N SER A 313 -0.96 -7.49 -15.18
CA SER A 313 -0.65 -6.10 -15.51
C SER A 313 0.86 -5.95 -15.74
N PRO A 314 1.29 -5.31 -16.84
CA PRO A 314 2.71 -5.07 -17.10
C PRO A 314 3.27 -3.92 -16.26
N SER A 315 2.44 -3.25 -15.44
CA SER A 315 2.83 -2.12 -14.61
C SER A 315 3.97 -2.48 -13.65
N HIS A 316 4.82 -1.49 -13.35
CA HIS A 316 5.94 -1.65 -12.42
C HIS A 316 5.49 -2.22 -11.06
N TRP A 317 4.35 -1.76 -10.54
CA TRP A 317 3.83 -2.19 -9.22
C TRP A 317 3.27 -3.61 -9.21
N GLN A 318 2.94 -4.19 -10.37
CA GLN A 318 2.59 -5.61 -10.45
C GLN A 318 3.83 -6.49 -10.65
N GLN A 319 4.75 -6.06 -11.53
CA GLN A 319 5.87 -6.88 -11.97
C GLN A 319 7.10 -6.80 -11.06
N ASN A 320 7.45 -5.59 -10.60
CA ASN A 320 8.73 -5.27 -9.94
C ASN A 320 8.56 -4.72 -8.51
N ASP A 321 7.38 -4.88 -7.91
CA ASP A 321 7.11 -4.51 -6.51
C ASP A 321 6.06 -5.44 -5.91
N TYR A 322 5.81 -5.33 -4.60
CA TYR A 322 4.78 -6.08 -3.87
C TYR A 322 4.92 -7.60 -4.06
N LYS A 323 6.13 -8.11 -3.79
CA LYS A 323 6.51 -9.52 -3.79
C LYS A 323 7.32 -9.84 -2.53
N GLY A 324 7.15 -11.05 -1.99
CA GLY A 324 7.91 -11.55 -0.85
C GLY A 324 9.15 -12.32 -1.32
N PHE A 325 10.27 -12.18 -0.61
CA PHE A 325 11.53 -12.87 -0.92
C PHE A 325 12.12 -13.48 0.35
N ALA A 326 13.06 -14.42 0.18
CA ALA A 326 13.77 -15.01 1.30
C ALA A 326 14.62 -13.95 2.03
N PRO A 327 14.89 -14.10 3.34
CA PRO A 327 15.70 -13.15 4.10
C PRO A 327 17.14 -12.98 3.64
N CYS A 328 17.67 -13.93 2.85
CA CYS A 328 19.01 -13.85 2.29
C CYS A 328 19.09 -13.05 0.98
N THR A 329 17.96 -12.68 0.37
CA THR A 329 17.92 -11.90 -0.87
C THR A 329 18.19 -10.42 -0.57
N ASP A 330 19.09 -9.81 -1.33
CA ASP A 330 19.41 -8.37 -1.26
C ASP A 330 19.26 -7.71 -2.64
N TRP A 331 19.52 -6.40 -2.73
CA TRP A 331 19.27 -5.60 -3.95
C TRP A 331 20.08 -6.02 -5.17
N ASP A 332 21.27 -6.59 -4.96
CA ASP A 332 22.16 -7.10 -6.00
C ASP A 332 21.75 -8.49 -6.53
N THR A 333 20.90 -9.20 -5.79
CA THR A 333 20.53 -10.61 -6.05
C THR A 333 19.04 -10.82 -6.29
N VAL A 334 18.20 -9.80 -6.09
CA VAL A 334 16.75 -9.90 -6.26
C VAL A 334 16.36 -10.14 -7.72
N ASP A 335 15.61 -11.23 -7.94
CA ASP A 335 14.90 -11.49 -9.20
C ASP A 335 13.39 -11.45 -8.96
N PHE A 336 12.72 -10.39 -9.40
CA PHE A 336 11.28 -10.22 -9.24
C PHE A 336 10.45 -11.28 -9.98
N LYS A 337 11.00 -12.00 -10.96
CA LYS A 337 10.29 -13.09 -11.65
C LYS A 337 10.23 -14.37 -10.82
N SER A 338 11.12 -14.51 -9.83
CA SER A 338 11.19 -15.71 -8.97
C SER A 338 10.08 -15.79 -7.91
N SER A 339 9.33 -14.71 -7.71
CA SER A 339 8.28 -14.62 -6.69
C SER A 339 6.95 -14.18 -7.31
N PRO A 340 5.81 -14.72 -6.83
CA PRO A 340 4.50 -14.28 -7.29
C PRO A 340 4.16 -12.88 -6.75
N ALA A 341 3.35 -12.14 -7.50
CA ALA A 341 2.75 -10.90 -7.01
C ALA A 341 1.87 -11.19 -5.79
N ILE A 342 2.00 -10.40 -4.72
CA ILE A 342 1.12 -10.53 -3.55
C ILE A 342 -0.33 -10.28 -4.00
N GLN A 343 -1.20 -11.24 -3.72
CA GLN A 343 -2.65 -11.17 -3.91
C GLN A 343 -3.30 -11.25 -2.53
N ASP A 344 -3.68 -12.46 -2.08
CA ASP A 344 -4.09 -12.70 -0.69
C ASP A 344 -2.95 -12.38 0.28
N LEU A 345 -3.31 -11.82 1.44
CA LEU A 345 -2.38 -11.60 2.54
C LEU A 345 -2.51 -12.71 3.61
N PRO A 346 -1.41 -13.02 4.32
CA PRO A 346 -1.46 -13.96 5.45
C PRO A 346 -2.23 -13.36 6.63
N VAL A 347 -2.55 -14.19 7.61
CA VAL A 347 -3.13 -13.75 8.88
C VAL A 347 -2.22 -12.73 9.58
N THR A 348 -2.82 -11.69 10.15
CA THR A 348 -2.16 -10.61 10.88
C THR A 348 -2.98 -10.20 12.11
N SER A 349 -2.30 -9.60 13.08
CA SER A 349 -2.90 -8.91 14.22
C SER A 349 -1.94 -7.86 14.78
N ALA A 350 -2.51 -6.87 15.48
CA ALA A 350 -1.76 -5.92 16.28
C ALA A 350 -2.57 -5.49 17.51
N ILE A 351 -1.83 -5.03 18.53
CA ILE A 351 -2.35 -4.49 19.79
C ILE A 351 -2.52 -3.00 19.55
N CYS A 352 -3.73 -2.47 19.71
CA CYS A 352 -4.01 -1.06 19.61
C CYS A 352 -3.88 -0.33 20.96
N GLN A 353 -4.27 -1.02 22.03
CA GLN A 353 -4.16 -0.53 23.39
C GLN A 353 -3.70 -1.67 24.32
N PRO A 354 -2.79 -1.39 25.27
CA PRO A 354 -2.11 -0.11 25.51
C PRO A 354 -1.06 0.21 24.43
N LEU A 355 -0.55 1.44 24.43
CA LEU A 355 0.57 1.81 23.59
C LEU A 355 1.92 1.39 24.19
N PRO A 356 2.99 1.24 23.38
CA PRO A 356 4.34 1.07 23.88
C PRO A 356 4.74 2.18 24.87
N GLY A 357 5.28 1.79 26.02
CA GLY A 357 5.73 2.72 27.06
C GLY A 357 4.63 3.24 28.00
N THR A 358 3.38 2.76 27.85
CA THR A 358 2.31 3.07 28.81
C THR A 358 2.73 2.66 30.23
N LEU A 359 2.46 3.53 31.20
CA LEU A 359 2.57 3.24 32.63
C LEU A 359 1.20 2.80 33.13
N ILE A 360 1.17 1.70 33.88
CA ILE A 360 -0.05 1.10 34.42
C ILE A 360 0.07 1.12 35.93
N SER A 361 -0.95 1.61 36.63
CA SER A 361 -0.94 1.60 38.09
C SER A 361 -1.12 0.17 38.61
N ARG A 362 -0.37 -0.20 39.66
CA ARG A 362 -0.57 -1.45 40.38
C ARG A 362 -2.00 -1.55 40.96
N ASP A 363 -2.60 -0.41 41.30
CA ASP A 363 -3.95 -0.31 41.85
C ASP A 363 -5.05 -0.70 40.84
N GLU A 364 -4.75 -0.77 39.54
CA GLU A 364 -5.72 -1.19 38.54
C GLU A 364 -6.08 -2.68 38.64
N GLU A 365 -5.21 -3.50 39.27
CA GLU A 365 -5.28 -4.97 39.43
C GLU A 365 -5.36 -5.79 38.12
N GLU A 366 -5.97 -5.25 37.08
CA GLU A 366 -6.18 -5.84 35.77
C GLU A 366 -5.76 -4.87 34.66
N ILE A 367 -5.41 -5.42 33.50
CA ILE A 367 -5.09 -4.67 32.28
C ILE A 367 -6.06 -5.05 31.18
N THR A 368 -6.68 -4.04 30.57
CA THR A 368 -7.49 -4.23 29.36
C THR A 368 -6.64 -4.01 28.11
N LEU A 369 -6.66 -5.01 27.24
CA LEU A 369 -5.94 -5.07 25.97
C LEU A 369 -6.96 -5.06 24.84
N SER A 370 -6.69 -4.31 23.78
CA SER A 370 -7.53 -4.32 22.58
C SER A 370 -6.71 -4.20 21.30
N GLY A 371 -7.28 -4.63 20.19
CA GLY A 371 -6.61 -4.55 18.89
C GLY A 371 -7.45 -5.07 17.74
N TYR A 372 -6.77 -5.34 16.63
CA TYR A 372 -7.39 -5.91 15.44
C TYR A 372 -6.71 -7.22 15.04
N ALA A 373 -7.44 -8.04 14.29
CA ALA A 373 -6.94 -9.23 13.61
C ALA A 373 -7.66 -9.40 12.26
N TRP A 374 -6.94 -9.88 11.24
CA TRP A 374 -7.48 -10.07 9.90
C TRP A 374 -6.68 -11.12 9.12
N SER A 375 -7.31 -11.79 8.15
CA SER A 375 -6.63 -12.67 7.19
C SER A 375 -7.17 -12.42 5.78
N GLY A 376 -6.32 -12.54 4.77
CA GLY A 376 -6.70 -12.38 3.37
C GLY A 376 -7.61 -13.51 2.86
N GLY A 377 -8.01 -13.41 1.59
CA GLY A 377 -8.77 -14.47 0.91
C GLY A 377 -10.17 -14.75 1.47
N GLY A 378 -10.65 -13.92 2.41
CA GLY A 378 -11.95 -14.10 3.05
C GLY A 378 -11.94 -15.12 4.19
N ARG A 379 -10.74 -15.47 4.67
CA ARG A 379 -10.53 -16.40 5.78
C ARG A 379 -10.85 -15.71 7.10
N ARG A 380 -11.86 -16.20 7.81
CA ARG A 380 -12.27 -15.66 9.11
C ARG A 380 -11.16 -15.84 10.15
N VAL A 381 -10.94 -14.86 11.02
CA VAL A 381 -10.16 -15.05 12.25
C VAL A 381 -10.98 -15.87 13.24
N VAL A 382 -10.49 -17.03 13.65
CA VAL A 382 -11.18 -17.94 14.57
C VAL A 382 -10.70 -17.79 16.01
N ARG A 383 -9.50 -17.23 16.21
CA ARG A 383 -8.94 -16.99 17.55
C ARG A 383 -7.87 -15.91 17.53
N VAL A 384 -7.81 -15.13 18.61
CA VAL A 384 -6.67 -14.29 18.96
C VAL A 384 -6.16 -14.72 20.33
N ASP A 385 -4.89 -15.08 20.40
CA ASP A 385 -4.19 -15.43 21.62
C ASP A 385 -3.36 -14.24 22.08
N VAL A 386 -3.44 -13.91 23.37
CA VAL A 386 -2.78 -12.75 23.99
C VAL A 386 -1.93 -13.22 25.17
N SER A 387 -0.74 -12.67 25.31
CA SER A 387 0.23 -13.00 26.35
C SER A 387 0.71 -11.73 27.05
N LEU A 388 0.99 -11.80 28.35
CA LEU A 388 1.60 -10.72 29.15
C LEU A 388 3.10 -10.94 29.43
N ASP A 389 3.65 -12.11 29.06
CA ASP A 389 4.97 -12.58 29.48
C ASP A 389 5.90 -12.92 28.30
N GLY A 390 5.69 -12.23 27.17
CA GLY A 390 6.52 -12.37 25.98
C GLY A 390 6.17 -13.56 25.09
N GLY A 391 5.03 -14.21 25.33
CA GLY A 391 4.52 -15.36 24.56
C GLY A 391 4.75 -16.71 25.22
N LYS A 392 4.98 -16.77 26.54
CA LYS A 392 5.16 -18.04 27.27
C LYS A 392 3.80 -18.64 27.66
N ASN A 393 2.92 -17.80 28.20
CA ASN A 393 1.56 -18.16 28.56
C ASN A 393 0.55 -17.33 27.76
N TRP A 394 -0.61 -17.92 27.46
CA TRP A 394 -1.60 -17.34 26.56
C TRP A 394 -2.99 -17.38 27.15
N SER A 395 -3.74 -16.30 26.95
CA SER A 395 -5.17 -16.19 27.19
C SER A 395 -5.88 -15.91 25.86
N ILE A 396 -7.12 -16.37 25.72
CA ILE A 396 -7.91 -16.16 24.51
C ILE A 396 -8.64 -14.81 24.62
N ALA A 397 -8.54 -13.97 23.59
CA ALA A 397 -9.30 -12.73 23.52
C ALA A 397 -10.73 -12.95 23.01
N THR A 398 -11.63 -12.07 23.42
CA THR A 398 -12.97 -12.00 22.85
C THR A 398 -12.91 -11.31 21.50
N LEU A 399 -13.51 -11.90 20.48
CA LEU A 399 -13.61 -11.31 19.15
C LEU A 399 -14.90 -10.52 19.02
N ASP A 400 -14.79 -9.24 18.70
CA ASP A 400 -15.89 -8.39 18.28
C ASP A 400 -15.83 -8.20 16.76
N GLY A 401 -16.65 -8.99 16.07
CA GLY A 401 -16.77 -8.96 14.62
C GLY A 401 -18.21 -9.21 14.20
N LYS A 402 -18.62 -8.58 13.11
CA LYS A 402 -19.92 -8.88 12.50
C LYS A 402 -19.92 -10.28 11.92
N ASP A 403 -21.09 -10.91 11.89
CA ASP A 403 -21.22 -12.19 11.20
C ASP A 403 -20.99 -12.00 9.69
N GLN A 404 -20.11 -12.81 9.12
CA GLN A 404 -19.68 -12.74 7.74
C GLN A 404 -19.80 -14.14 7.10
N PRO A 405 -20.29 -14.28 5.86
CA PRO A 405 -20.44 -15.59 5.26
C PRO A 405 -19.09 -16.35 5.20
N PRO A 406 -19.08 -17.70 5.32
CA PRO A 406 -17.86 -18.48 5.19
C PRO A 406 -17.09 -18.18 3.90
N GLY A 407 -15.76 -18.10 3.95
CA GLY A 407 -14.91 -17.72 2.82
C GLY A 407 -15.16 -16.32 2.26
N ARG A 408 -15.88 -15.46 3.01
CA ARG A 408 -16.19 -14.06 2.68
C ARG A 408 -16.06 -13.16 3.91
N ALA A 409 -15.16 -13.52 4.83
CA ALA A 409 -14.79 -12.67 5.96
C ALA A 409 -13.78 -11.61 5.50
N TRP A 410 -14.28 -10.59 4.81
CA TRP A 410 -13.47 -9.54 4.20
C TRP A 410 -13.01 -8.47 5.19
N ALA A 411 -13.80 -8.26 6.24
CA ALA A 411 -13.53 -7.28 7.28
C ALA A 411 -12.82 -7.93 8.47
N TRP A 412 -11.97 -7.14 9.12
CA TRP A 412 -11.25 -7.52 10.34
C TRP A 412 -12.18 -7.96 11.46
N SER A 413 -11.60 -8.59 12.46
CA SER A 413 -12.21 -8.77 13.78
C SER A 413 -11.47 -7.83 14.73
N LEU A 414 -12.21 -6.99 15.44
CA LEU A 414 -11.66 -6.32 16.60
C LEU A 414 -11.61 -7.33 17.74
N TRP A 415 -10.70 -7.15 18.67
CA TRP A 415 -10.59 -8.05 19.82
C TRP A 415 -10.28 -7.27 21.08
N SER A 416 -10.73 -7.81 22.21
CA SER A 416 -10.38 -7.30 23.53
C SER A 416 -10.24 -8.43 24.55
N THR A 417 -9.45 -8.19 25.58
CA THR A 417 -9.35 -9.07 26.74
C THR A 417 -8.93 -8.26 27.96
N THR A 418 -9.40 -8.66 29.14
CA THR A 418 -8.99 -8.09 30.42
C THR A 418 -8.34 -9.20 31.22
N LEU A 419 -7.11 -8.96 31.66
CA LEU A 419 -6.28 -9.97 32.32
C LEU A 419 -5.74 -9.41 33.64
N PRO A 420 -5.62 -10.24 34.69
CA PRO A 420 -5.01 -9.80 35.94
C PRO A 420 -3.53 -9.47 35.72
N ILE A 421 -3.09 -8.35 36.30
CA ILE A 421 -1.69 -7.96 36.32
C ILE A 421 -0.95 -8.93 37.27
N PRO A 422 0.11 -9.63 36.82
CA PRO A 422 0.86 -10.50 37.71
C PRO A 422 1.42 -9.73 38.92
N PRO A 423 1.27 -10.22 40.17
CA PRO A 423 1.61 -9.48 41.39
C PRO A 423 3.03 -8.90 41.41
N ASP A 424 4.02 -9.68 40.96
CA ASP A 424 5.44 -9.31 40.99
C ASP A 424 5.95 -8.67 39.68
N ALA A 425 5.07 -8.42 38.70
CA ALA A 425 5.49 -7.87 37.41
C ALA A 425 5.66 -6.36 37.48
N ASN A 426 6.89 -5.86 37.33
CA ASN A 426 7.19 -4.44 37.11
C ASN A 426 7.13 -4.03 35.63
N LYS A 427 7.01 -5.01 34.73
CA LYS A 427 6.96 -4.84 33.28
C LYS A 427 6.14 -5.97 32.67
N LEU A 428 5.33 -5.64 31.67
CA LEU A 428 4.61 -6.63 30.86
C LEU A 428 5.12 -6.56 29.42
N ASP A 429 5.50 -7.72 28.89
CA ASP A 429 5.84 -7.90 27.48
C ASP A 429 4.61 -8.47 26.79
N VAL A 430 3.69 -7.59 26.41
CA VAL A 430 2.41 -7.94 25.83
C VAL A 430 2.58 -8.41 24.40
N VAL A 431 1.97 -9.54 24.04
CA VAL A 431 2.04 -10.12 22.70
C VAL A 431 0.65 -10.53 22.22
N CYS A 432 0.34 -10.32 20.94
CA CYS A 432 -0.84 -10.92 20.30
C CYS A 432 -0.47 -11.74 19.06
N LYS A 433 -1.23 -12.80 18.81
CA LYS A 433 -1.20 -13.59 17.56
C LYS A 433 -2.59 -14.09 17.20
N ALA A 434 -2.90 -14.10 15.91
CA ALA A 434 -4.18 -14.58 15.40
C ALA A 434 -4.06 -15.93 14.68
N VAL A 435 -5.19 -16.63 14.60
CA VAL A 435 -5.39 -17.88 13.85
C VAL A 435 -6.58 -17.69 12.93
N ASP A 436 -6.44 -18.04 11.65
CA ASP A 436 -7.54 -18.00 10.67
C ASP A 436 -8.28 -19.34 10.53
N GLU A 437 -9.38 -19.36 9.77
CA GLU A 437 -10.23 -20.55 9.61
C GLU A 437 -9.55 -21.72 8.88
N SER A 438 -8.41 -21.46 8.24
CA SER A 438 -7.53 -22.50 7.68
C SER A 438 -6.39 -22.88 8.63
N PHE A 439 -6.44 -22.41 9.88
CA PHE A 439 -5.42 -22.60 10.91
C PHE A 439 -4.03 -22.10 10.53
N ASN A 440 -3.94 -21.14 9.60
CA ASN A 440 -2.69 -20.40 9.44
C ASN A 440 -2.46 -19.56 10.71
N VAL A 441 -1.18 -19.42 11.08
CA VAL A 441 -0.74 -18.69 12.26
C VAL A 441 0.34 -17.68 11.92
N GLN A 442 0.54 -16.70 12.81
CA GLN A 442 1.63 -15.74 12.71
C GLN A 442 2.94 -16.33 13.25
N PRO A 443 4.10 -16.03 12.62
CA PRO A 443 5.41 -16.46 13.11
C PRO A 443 5.87 -15.66 14.33
N ASP A 444 6.73 -16.27 15.15
CA ASP A 444 7.17 -15.74 16.45
C ASP A 444 8.02 -14.47 16.36
N SER A 445 8.81 -14.34 15.30
CA SER A 445 9.84 -13.31 15.14
C SER A 445 9.94 -12.79 13.71
N VAL A 446 10.46 -11.57 13.58
CA VAL A 446 10.53 -10.83 12.31
C VAL A 446 11.72 -11.28 11.45
N ALA A 447 12.85 -11.63 12.07
CA ALA A 447 14.08 -11.92 11.32
C ALA A 447 13.93 -13.05 10.26
N PRO A 448 13.25 -14.18 10.55
CA PRO A 448 13.04 -15.24 9.55
C PRO A 448 12.10 -14.86 8.40
N ILE A 449 11.33 -13.78 8.53
CA ILE A 449 10.44 -13.27 7.47
C ILE A 449 10.90 -11.93 6.88
N TRP A 450 12.06 -11.43 7.33
CA TRP A 450 12.64 -10.20 6.80
C TRP A 450 12.82 -10.31 5.29
N ASN A 451 12.60 -9.21 4.56
CA ASN A 451 12.87 -9.11 3.14
C ASN A 451 13.22 -7.67 2.78
N LEU A 452 13.98 -7.49 1.70
CA LEU A 452 14.53 -6.18 1.28
C LEU A 452 13.51 -5.04 1.11
N ARG A 453 12.24 -5.35 0.81
CA ARG A 453 11.13 -4.36 0.65
C ARG A 453 10.36 -4.11 1.95
N GLY A 454 10.60 -4.90 2.98
CA GLY A 454 9.88 -4.84 4.24
C GLY A 454 8.37 -5.03 4.11
N VAL A 455 7.93 -5.92 3.22
CA VAL A 455 6.50 -6.27 3.04
C VAL A 455 6.17 -7.56 3.78
N LEU A 456 4.87 -7.86 3.96
CA LEU A 456 4.42 -9.10 4.62
C LEU A 456 4.90 -9.21 6.08
N SER A 457 5.00 -8.09 6.79
CA SER A 457 5.33 -8.09 8.22
C SER A 457 4.13 -8.57 9.04
N ASN A 458 4.12 -9.86 9.38
CA ASN A 458 3.04 -10.51 10.11
C ASN A 458 3.51 -11.32 11.33
N ALA A 459 4.75 -11.13 11.80
CA ALA A 459 5.18 -11.72 13.06
C ALA A 459 4.34 -11.20 14.25
N TRP A 460 4.39 -11.87 15.39
CA TRP A 460 3.64 -11.43 16.58
C TRP A 460 3.92 -9.97 16.91
N HIS A 461 2.87 -9.19 17.15
CA HIS A 461 3.03 -7.81 17.61
C HIS A 461 3.37 -7.82 19.08
N ARG A 462 4.34 -6.98 19.49
CA ARG A 462 4.87 -6.93 20.86
C ARG A 462 4.82 -5.51 21.38
N VAL A 463 4.22 -5.31 22.55
CA VAL A 463 4.11 -4.03 23.24
C VAL A 463 4.69 -4.18 24.64
N SER A 464 5.64 -3.31 25.00
CA SER A 464 6.21 -3.26 26.34
C SER A 464 5.52 -2.17 27.13
N VAL A 465 5.00 -2.51 28.31
CA VAL A 465 4.42 -1.56 29.29
C VAL A 465 5.05 -1.76 30.66
N SER A 466 5.07 -0.71 31.48
CA SER A 466 5.63 -0.75 32.83
C SER A 466 4.51 -0.69 33.86
N VAL A 467 4.65 -1.47 34.93
CA VAL A 467 3.72 -1.41 36.06
C VAL A 467 4.41 -0.68 37.20
N VAL A 468 3.76 0.36 37.71
CA VAL A 468 4.29 1.27 38.73
C VAL A 468 3.35 1.31 39.93
N GLU A 469 3.88 1.56 41.12
CA GLU A 469 3.08 1.68 42.34
C GLU A 469 2.28 3.00 42.37
N ASP A 470 2.81 4.07 41.76
CA ASP A 470 2.15 5.38 41.64
C ASP A 470 2.31 5.91 40.20
N VAL A 471 1.21 6.42 39.60
CA VAL A 471 1.21 7.12 38.30
C VAL A 471 1.05 8.62 38.57
N ASP A 472 2.13 9.30 38.96
CA ASP A 472 2.18 10.76 39.11
C ASP A 472 2.32 11.49 37.75
#